data_AF-A0A847WA63-F1
#
_entry.id   AF-A0A847WA63-F1
#
_cell.length_a   1.000
_cell.length_b   1.000
_cell.length_c   1.000
_cell.angle_alpha   90.00
_cell.angle_beta   90.00
_cell.angle_gamma   90.00
#
_symmetry.space_group_name_H-M   'P 1'
#
loop_
_entity.id
_entity.type
_entity.pdbx_description
1 polymer ?
#
loop_
_entity_poly.entity_id
_entity_poly.type
_entity_poly.pdbx_seq_one_letter_code
_entity_poly.pdbx_strand_id
1 'polypeptide(L)' 'GGIVQGMSGSPILQNGRFAGAVTHVLVGDPQKGFGISIEHMLEAAFGASSPLHNYYDLKKKRNKNYQIPLAFAVMLW' A
#
# COMPACT_ATOMS: atom_id res chain seq x y z
N GLY A 1 -10.93 11.52 18.90
CA GLY A 1 -10.11 10.29 18.92
C GLY A 1 -8.67 10.67 18.74
N GLY A 2 -7.82 10.47 19.74
CA GLY A 2 -6.41 10.86 19.69
C GLY A 2 -5.58 9.79 18.98
N ILE A 3 -5.16 10.07 17.76
CA ILE A 3 -4.18 9.24 17.04
C ILE A 3 -2.83 9.45 17.73
N VAL A 4 -2.16 8.37 18.14
CA VAL A 4 -0.74 8.46 18.54
C VAL A 4 0.06 8.79 17.28
N GLN A 5 0.55 10.02 17.19
CA GLN A 5 1.36 10.46 16.05
C GLN A 5 2.65 9.64 15.94
N GLY A 6 3.04 9.31 14.71
CA GLY A 6 4.31 8.65 14.42
C GLY A 6 4.24 7.15 14.09
N MET A 7 3.08 6.50 14.25
CA MET A 7 2.91 5.09 13.82
C MET A 7 2.22 4.91 12.46
N SER A 8 1.57 5.95 11.93
CA SER A 8 0.94 5.89 10.61
C SER A 8 2.00 5.75 9.52
N GLY A 9 1.80 4.80 8.60
CA GLY A 9 2.76 4.48 7.53
C GLY A 9 3.83 3.45 7.91
N SER A 10 3.90 3.01 9.17
CA SER A 10 4.85 1.96 9.58
C SER A 10 4.57 0.63 8.88
N PRO A 11 5.59 -0.05 8.32
CA PRO A 11 5.40 -1.29 7.58
C PRO A 11 5.02 -2.45 8.51
N ILE A 12 4.04 -3.25 8.07
CA ILE A 12 3.65 -4.50 8.71
C ILE A 12 4.36 -5.64 7.98
N LEU A 13 5.19 -6.40 8.73
CA LEU A 13 5.89 -7.57 8.21
C LEU A 13 5.24 -8.84 8.73
N GLN A 14 4.92 -9.76 7.83
CA GLN A 14 4.44 -11.10 8.16
C GLN A 14 5.28 -12.13 7.42
N ASN A 15 5.81 -13.12 8.14
CA ASN A 15 6.64 -14.19 7.58
C ASN A 15 7.85 -13.64 6.77
N GLY A 16 8.45 -12.55 7.24
CA GLY A 16 9.56 -11.87 6.56
C GLY A 16 9.18 -11.14 5.26
N ARG A 17 7.89 -10.96 4.98
CA ARG A 17 7.37 -10.28 3.79
C ARG A 17 6.52 -9.07 4.18
N PHE A 18 6.48 -8.08 3.30
CA PHE A 18 5.64 -6.90 3.46
C PHE A 18 4.17 -7.27 3.28
N ALA A 19 3.35 -6.97 4.28
CA ALA A 19 1.94 -7.35 4.32
C ALA A 19 0.99 -6.13 4.31
N GLY A 20 1.50 -4.93 4.61
CA GLY A 20 0.67 -3.72 4.68
C GLY A 20 1.32 -2.61 5.49
N ALA A 21 0.53 -1.61 5.88
CA ALA A 21 0.99 -0.50 6.71
C ALA A 21 -0.01 -0.16 7.83
N VAL A 22 0.50 0.29 8.97
CA VAL A 22 -0.32 0.80 10.07
C VAL A 22 -0.95 2.12 9.65
N THR A 23 -2.25 2.30 9.90
CA THR A 23 -2.96 3.55 9.57
C THR A 23 -3.17 4.39 10.82
N HIS A 24 -3.70 3.79 11.89
CA HIS A 24 -3.94 4.45 13.18
C HIS A 24 -4.05 3.41 14.30
N VAL A 25 -3.78 3.83 15.54
CA VAL A 25 -3.93 2.99 16.75
C VAL A 25 -5.13 3.43 17.58
N LEU A 26 -5.62 2.54 18.44
CA LEU A 26 -6.71 2.84 19.35
C LEU A 26 -6.21 3.76 20.48
N VAL A 27 -6.95 4.84 20.72
CA VAL A 27 -6.62 5.87 21.74
C VAL A 27 -6.50 5.28 23.15
N GLY A 28 -7.27 4.24 23.45
CA GLY A 28 -7.31 3.60 24.77
C GLY A 28 -6.41 2.35 24.90
N ASP A 29 -5.82 1.87 23.80
CA ASP A 29 -4.96 0.69 23.78
C ASP A 29 -3.98 0.78 22.61
N PRO A 30 -2.79 1.36 22.79
CA PRO A 30 -1.83 1.58 21.71
C PRO A 30 -1.20 0.28 21.19
N GLN A 31 -1.42 -0.86 21.86
CA GLN A 31 -1.00 -2.17 21.34
C GLN A 31 -1.92 -2.68 20.23
N LYS A 32 -3.11 -2.07 20.09
CA LYS A 32 -4.08 -2.39 19.05
C LYS A 32 -4.25 -1.23 18.10
N GLY A 33 -4.29 -1.55 16.82
CA GLY A 33 -4.50 -0.57 15.78
C GLY A 33 -5.04 -1.20 14.51
N PHE A 34 -5.26 -0.34 13.54
CA PHE A 34 -5.72 -0.69 12.22
C PHE A 34 -4.56 -0.62 11.23
N GLY A 35 -4.55 -1.56 10.29
CA GLY A 35 -3.65 -1.55 9.15
C GLY A 35 -4.44 -1.62 7.85
N ILE A 36 -3.80 -1.19 6.77
CA ILE A 36 -4.26 -1.45 5.40
C ILE A 36 -3.39 -2.57 4.82
N SER A 37 -4.02 -3.54 4.15
CA SER A 37 -3.26 -4.63 3.52
C SER A 37 -2.57 -4.17 2.25
N ILE A 38 -1.51 -4.87 1.86
CA ILE A 38 -0.77 -4.59 0.63
C ILE A 38 -1.68 -4.70 -0.61
N GLU A 39 -2.67 -5.59 -0.65
CA GLU A 39 -3.60 -5.70 -1.77
C GLU A 39 -4.41 -4.41 -1.96
N HIS A 40 -4.96 -3.87 -0.87
CA HIS A 40 -5.72 -2.61 -0.93
C HIS A 40 -4.83 -1.41 -1.27
N MET A 41 -3.57 -1.40 -0.83
CA MET A 41 -2.60 -0.38 -1.23
C MET A 41 -2.31 -0.43 -2.73
N LEU A 42 -2.11 -1.63 -3.29
CA LEU A 42 -1.88 -1.85 -4.71
C LEU A 42 -3.11 -1.49 -5.54
N GLU A 43 -4.31 -1.83 -5.05
CA GLU A 43 -5.57 -1.42 -5.68
C GLU A 43 -5.74 0.09 -5.68
N ALA A 44 -5.40 0.80 -4.61
CA ALA A 44 -5.46 2.26 -4.58
C ALA A 44 -4.42 2.90 -5.53
N ALA A 45 -3.22 2.33 -5.62
CA ALA A 45 -2.14 2.84 -6.46
C ALA A 45 -2.35 2.57 -7.96
N PHE A 46 -2.96 1.43 -8.31
CA PHE A 46 -3.03 0.91 -9.68
C PHE A 46 -4.43 0.53 -10.16
N GLY A 47 -5.45 0.65 -9.32
CA GLY A 47 -6.85 0.37 -9.63
C GLY A 47 -7.47 1.41 -10.55
N ALA A 48 -8.74 1.23 -10.89
CA ALA A 48 -9.44 1.89 -11.99
C ALA A 48 -9.43 3.44 -11.95
N SER A 49 -9.21 4.04 -10.78
CA SER A 49 -9.12 5.49 -10.58
C SER A 49 -7.72 6.08 -10.83
N SER A 50 -6.68 5.25 -10.94
CA SER A 50 -5.32 5.75 -11.20
C SER A 50 -5.14 6.11 -12.68
N PRO A 51 -4.50 7.27 -13.01
CA PRO A 51 -4.14 7.60 -14.39
C PRO A 51 -3.27 6.54 -15.06
N LEU A 52 -2.60 5.72 -14.25
CA LEU A 52 -1.73 4.64 -14.71
C LEU A 52 -2.45 3.30 -14.88
N HIS A 53 -3.73 3.17 -14.49
CA HIS A 53 -4.48 1.91 -14.58
C HIS A 53 -4.41 1.28 -15.97
N ASN A 54 -4.79 2.06 -16.99
CA ASN A 54 -4.76 1.62 -18.38
C ASN A 54 -3.33 1.29 -18.85
N TYR A 55 -2.33 2.04 -18.40
CA TYR A 55 -0.95 1.79 -18.77
C TYR A 55 -0.41 0.48 -18.20
N TYR A 56 -0.64 0.22 -16.91
CA TYR A 56 -0.24 -1.03 -16.26
C TYR A 56 -0.97 -2.23 -16.86
N ASP A 57 -2.28 -2.12 -17.10
CA ASP A 57 -3.07 -3.20 -17.69
C ASP A 57 -2.56 -3.58 -19.09
N LEU A 58 -2.21 -2.60 -19.92
CA LEU A 58 -1.66 -2.84 -21.25
C LEU A 58 -0.29 -3.53 -21.19
N LYS A 59 0.59 -3.12 -20.28
CA LYS A 59 1.91 -3.73 -20.09
C LYS A 59 1.81 -5.15 -19.54
N LYS A 60 0.90 -5.39 -18.58
CA LYS A 60 0.63 -6.72 -18.00
C LYS A 60 0.03 -7.68 -19.03
N LYS A 61 -0.89 -7.20 -19.88
CA LYS A 61 -1.42 -7.99 -21.02
C LYS A 61 -0.34 -8.38 -22.01
N ARG A 62 0.64 -7.50 -22.26
CA ARG A 62 1.79 -7.79 -23.13
C ARG A 62 2.85 -8.70 -22.49
N ASN A 63 3.03 -8.63 -21.18
CA ASN A 63 4.03 -9.42 -20.47
C ASN A 63 3.53 -9.80 -19.07
N LYS A 64 3.28 -11.09 -18.86
CA LYS A 64 2.81 -11.63 -17.57
C LYS A 64 3.82 -11.43 -16.42
N ASN A 65 5.09 -11.17 -16.74
CA ASN A 65 6.16 -10.89 -15.78
C ASN A 65 6.47 -9.39 -15.65
N TYR A 66 5.59 -8.50 -16.14
CA TYR A 66 5.81 -7.07 -16.03
C TYR A 66 5.83 -6.62 -14.57
N GLN A 67 6.98 -6.14 -14.12
CA GLN A 67 7.14 -5.50 -12.82
C GLN A 67 7.08 -3.99 -12.95
N ILE A 68 6.56 -3.35 -11.91
CA ILE A 68 6.42 -1.90 -11.85
C ILE A 68 7.82 -1.28 -11.67
N PRO A 69 8.24 -0.34 -12.52
CA PRO A 69 9.53 0.32 -12.33
C PRO A 69 9.49 1.17 -11.06
N LEU A 70 10.57 1.13 -10.27
CA LEU A 70 10.69 1.85 -8.99
C LEU A 70 10.42 3.36 -9.14
N ALA A 71 10.85 3.96 -10.26
CA ALA A 71 10.60 5.37 -10.56
C ALA A 71 9.11 5.75 -10.63
N PHE A 72 8.23 4.83 -11.04
CA PHE A 72 6.78 5.08 -11.06
C PHE A 72 6.14 4.87 -9.69
N ALA A 73 6.67 3.94 -8.89
CA ALA A 73 6.21 3.72 -7.52
C ALA A 73 6.52 4.92 -6.60
N VAL A 74 7.62 5.64 -6.86
CA VAL A 74 8.05 6.81 -6.08
C VAL A 74 7.24 8.08 -6.41
N MET A 75 6.62 8.17 -7.59
CA MET A 75 5.79 9.33 -7.97
C MET A 75 4.41 9.35 -7.28
N LEU A 76 4.08 8.33 -6.49
CA LEU A 76 2.79 8.12 -5.82
C LEU A 76 2.86 8.36 -4.30
N TRP A 77 3.84 9.14 -3.82
CA TRP A 77 3.98 9.57 -2.43
C TRP A 77 4.05 11.08 -2.31
#